data_AF-A0A0S8JGE7-F1
#
_entry.id   AF-A0A0S8JGE7-F1
#
_cell.length_a   1.000
_cell.length_b   1.000
_cell.length_c   1.000
_cell.angle_alpha   90.00
_cell.angle_beta   90.00
_cell.angle_gamma   90.00
#
_symmetry.space_group_name_H-M   'P 1'
#
loop_
_entity.id
_entity.type
_entity.pdbx_description
1 polymer ?
#
loop_
_entity_poly.entity_id
_entity_poly.type
_entity_poly.pdbx_seq_one_letter_code
_entity_poly.pdbx_strand_id
1 'polypeptide(L)'
;MTFSKKPSLSCFVIFPPIHLTLIGIGKVAGRFAGLGGGGFHGWAPYYQRSIGLVLWGEETVAFGESEEDLEGLSEEQLREEATFYRSGLFGLIQGPLPEADYALSCPHYFHIGWIGLVVTPRYSEMLDFILGWTTLDIAFDQKEYDR
;
A
#
# COMPACT_ATOMS: atom_id res chain seq x y z
N MET A 1 -0.46 -1.84 12.85
CA MET A 1 -0.48 -0.51 13.52
C MET A 1 0.79 0.24 13.18
N THR A 2 0.73 1.55 13.18
CA THR A 2 1.86 2.44 12.86
C THR A 2 2.17 3.35 14.03
N PHE A 3 3.46 3.63 14.24
CA PHE A 3 3.98 4.47 15.32
C PHE A 3 4.99 5.46 14.75
N SER A 4 4.82 6.76 15.00
CA SER A 4 5.71 7.80 14.49
C SER A 4 6.42 8.52 15.65
N LYS A 5 7.64 9.05 15.41
CA LYS A 5 8.37 9.86 16.42
C LYS A 5 7.82 11.29 16.51
N LYS A 6 7.36 11.82 15.38
CA LYS A 6 6.81 13.17 15.23
C LYS A 6 5.31 13.05 14.93
N PRO A 7 4.47 13.95 15.46
CA PRO A 7 3.05 13.90 15.18
C PRO A 7 2.81 14.04 13.67
N SER A 8 1.96 13.17 13.12
CA SER A 8 1.59 13.14 11.71
C SER A 8 0.08 12.95 11.55
N LEU A 9 -0.43 13.30 10.38
CA LEU A 9 -1.81 13.08 9.99
C LEU A 9 -1.83 12.29 8.70
N SER A 10 -2.59 11.21 8.69
CA SER A 10 -2.93 10.45 7.50
C SER A 10 -4.39 10.06 7.56
N CYS A 11 -5.15 10.46 6.55
CA CYS A 11 -6.50 9.98 6.33
C CYS A 11 -6.63 9.79 4.84
N PHE A 12 -6.56 8.53 4.41
CA PHE A 12 -6.54 8.20 2.99
C PHE A 12 -7.24 6.87 2.77
N VAL A 13 -8.15 6.84 1.80
CA VAL A 13 -8.95 5.68 1.46
C VAL A 13 -9.08 5.59 -0.06
N ILE A 14 -8.79 4.40 -0.60
CA ILE A 14 -9.07 4.05 -1.98
C ILE A 14 -10.16 2.99 -2.01
N PHE A 15 -11.17 3.17 -2.86
CA PHE A 15 -12.23 2.18 -3.07
C PHE A 15 -12.05 1.41 -4.39
N PRO A 16 -12.15 0.07 -4.39
CA PRO A 16 -12.23 -0.73 -5.63
C PRO A 16 -13.63 -0.59 -6.29
N PRO A 17 -13.78 -0.93 -7.58
CA PRO A 17 -12.78 -1.51 -8.49
C PRO A 17 -11.95 -0.49 -9.29
N ILE A 18 -12.33 0.79 -9.32
CA ILE A 18 -11.68 1.82 -10.16
C ILE A 18 -10.57 2.57 -9.39
N HIS A 19 -10.16 2.07 -8.23
CA HIS A 19 -9.26 2.78 -7.31
C HIS A 19 -9.76 4.22 -7.10
N LEU A 20 -11.06 4.39 -6.85
CA LEU A 20 -11.65 5.70 -6.66
C LEU A 20 -11.13 6.28 -5.35
N THR A 21 -10.21 7.23 -5.47
CA THR A 21 -9.58 7.90 -4.33
C THR A 21 -10.49 9.01 -3.87
N LEU A 22 -11.30 8.80 -2.83
CA LEU A 22 -12.34 9.77 -2.47
C LEU A 22 -11.76 11.16 -2.17
N ILE A 23 -10.80 11.24 -1.27
CA ILE A 23 -9.95 12.38 -0.92
C ILE A 23 -9.01 11.83 0.16
N GLY A 24 -7.75 12.26 0.17
CA GLY A 24 -6.91 11.99 1.30
C GLY A 24 -5.56 12.64 1.22
N ILE A 25 -4.96 12.83 2.39
CA ILE A 25 -3.57 13.25 2.53
C ILE A 25 -2.97 12.46 3.68
N GLY A 26 -1.74 12.00 3.48
CA GLY A 26 -1.01 11.28 4.50
C GLY A 26 0.48 11.37 4.27
N LYS A 27 1.22 11.65 5.35
CA LYS A 27 2.66 11.43 5.39
C LYS A 27 3.02 10.87 6.76
N VAL A 28 3.42 9.61 6.80
CA VAL A 28 3.81 8.90 8.01
C VAL A 28 5.18 8.27 7.78
N ALA A 29 6.16 8.72 8.57
CA ALA A 29 7.47 8.09 8.68
C ALA A 29 7.62 7.54 10.10
N GLY A 30 7.80 6.23 10.23
CA GLY A 30 7.70 5.58 11.52
C GLY A 30 8.04 4.10 11.53
N ARG A 31 7.34 3.38 12.41
CA ARG A 31 7.47 1.95 12.63
C ARG A 31 6.12 1.27 12.45
N PHE A 32 6.14 0.05 11.92
CA PHE A 32 4.97 -0.78 11.75
C PHE A 32 5.08 -2.07 12.56
N ALA A 33 3.96 -2.46 13.16
CA ALA A 33 3.78 -3.72 13.84
C ALA A 33 2.46 -4.36 13.37
N GLY A 34 2.52 -5.53 12.75
CA GLY A 34 1.37 -6.26 12.22
C GLY A 34 1.67 -7.06 10.96
N LEU A 35 0.62 -7.39 10.20
CA LEU A 35 0.70 -8.05 8.91
C LEU A 35 0.64 -7.00 7.79
N GLY A 36 1.61 -7.02 6.88
CA GLY A 36 1.73 -6.09 5.75
C GLY A 36 2.88 -6.50 4.85
N GLY A 37 2.95 -5.99 3.61
CA GLY A 37 4.06 -6.30 2.68
C GLY A 37 4.30 -7.80 2.42
N GLY A 38 3.26 -8.64 2.53
CA GLY A 38 3.38 -10.09 2.37
C GLY A 38 3.89 -10.85 3.60
N GLY A 39 4.11 -10.19 4.76
CA GLY A 39 4.69 -10.84 5.93
C GLY A 39 4.22 -10.31 7.29
N PHE A 40 4.72 -10.93 8.36
CA PHE A 40 4.56 -10.44 9.73
C PHE A 40 5.75 -9.59 10.14
N HIS A 41 5.47 -8.37 10.57
CA HIS A 41 6.45 -7.40 11.03
C HIS A 41 6.21 -7.09 12.52
N GLY A 42 7.17 -7.43 13.39
CA GLY A 42 7.08 -7.10 14.81
C GLY A 42 7.36 -5.62 15.11
N TRP A 43 8.38 -5.05 14.45
CA TRP A 43 8.78 -3.65 14.61
C TRP A 43 9.65 -3.17 13.42
N ALA A 44 9.07 -3.16 12.22
CA ALA A 44 9.79 -2.78 11.00
C ALA A 44 9.72 -1.27 10.73
N PRO A 45 10.67 -0.69 9.99
CA PRO A 45 10.49 0.64 9.39
C PRO A 45 9.21 0.68 8.55
N TYR A 46 8.58 1.86 8.53
CA TYR A 46 7.36 2.09 7.80
C TYR A 46 7.35 3.49 7.21
N TYR A 47 7.02 3.55 5.93
CA TYR A 47 6.81 4.79 5.22
C TYR A 47 5.48 4.76 4.50
N GLN A 48 4.76 5.89 4.56
CA GLN A 48 3.52 6.09 3.84
C GLN A 48 3.43 7.55 3.42
N ARG A 49 3.26 7.77 2.12
CA ARG A 49 2.93 9.06 1.54
C ARG A 49 1.75 8.87 0.61
N SER A 50 0.69 9.62 0.82
CA SER A 50 -0.48 9.58 -0.05
C SER A 50 -1.08 10.96 -0.23
N ILE A 51 -1.55 11.20 -1.43
CA ILE A 51 -2.32 12.39 -1.78
C ILE A 51 -3.41 11.98 -2.77
N GLY A 52 -4.62 12.47 -2.56
CA GLY A 52 -5.78 12.04 -3.32
C GLY A 52 -6.86 13.09 -3.39
N LEU A 53 -7.42 13.24 -4.58
CA LEU A 53 -8.53 14.12 -4.91
C LEU A 53 -9.47 13.44 -5.92
N VAL A 54 -10.51 12.79 -5.41
CA VAL A 54 -11.64 12.15 -6.13
C VAL A 54 -11.26 11.23 -7.30
N LEU A 55 -10.77 11.80 -8.39
CA LEU A 55 -10.44 11.12 -9.64
C LEU A 55 -8.93 10.98 -9.88
N TRP A 56 -8.09 11.46 -8.97
CA TRP A 56 -6.64 11.31 -9.04
C TRP A 56 -6.07 11.08 -7.64
N GLY A 57 -5.11 10.17 -7.52
CA GLY A 57 -4.32 10.02 -6.32
C GLY A 57 -2.95 9.42 -6.63
N GLU A 58 -2.05 9.58 -5.69
CA GLU A 58 -0.71 9.02 -5.71
C GLU A 58 -0.44 8.43 -4.32
N GLU A 59 0.06 7.20 -4.29
CA GLU A 59 0.34 6.47 -3.07
C GLU A 59 1.74 5.84 -3.16
N THR A 60 2.49 5.99 -2.09
CA THR A 60 3.72 5.25 -1.79
C THR A 60 3.56 4.64 -0.41
N VAL A 61 3.70 3.33 -0.30
CA VAL A 61 3.72 2.61 0.98
C VAL A 61 4.85 1.59 1.00
N ALA A 62 5.59 1.55 2.09
CA ALA A 62 6.68 0.60 2.29
C ALA A 62 6.61 -0.05 3.68
N PHE A 63 6.84 -1.36 3.71
CA PHE A 63 6.87 -2.19 4.92
C PHE A 63 8.26 -2.80 5.07
N GLY A 64 9.23 -2.03 5.56
CA GLY A 64 10.62 -2.45 5.63
C GLY A 64 11.59 -1.30 5.40
N GLU A 65 11.21 -0.38 4.52
CA GLU A 65 12.00 0.79 4.17
C GLU A 65 11.63 2.03 4.99
N SER A 66 12.62 2.87 5.28
CA SER A 66 12.47 4.14 5.97
C SER A 66 12.22 5.30 4.99
N GLU A 67 11.92 6.49 5.52
CA GLU A 67 11.82 7.70 4.68
C GLU A 67 13.16 8.01 4.03
N GLU A 68 14.24 7.83 4.78
CA GLU A 68 15.60 8.08 4.33
C GLU A 68 16.04 7.15 3.19
N ASP A 69 15.56 5.90 3.17
CA ASP A 69 15.88 4.93 2.11
C ASP A 69 15.17 5.27 0.79
N LEU A 70 13.98 5.88 0.89
CA LEU A 70 13.13 6.21 -0.26
C LEU A 70 13.35 7.62 -0.81
N GLU A 71 14.02 8.49 -0.05
CA GLU A 71 14.22 9.89 -0.43
C GLU A 71 15.18 10.00 -1.64
N GLY A 72 14.72 10.67 -2.69
CA GLY A 72 15.52 10.89 -3.91
C GLY A 72 15.49 9.73 -4.90
N LEU A 73 14.77 8.65 -4.63
CA LEU A 73 14.51 7.59 -5.60
C LEU A 73 13.65 8.10 -6.76
N SER A 74 13.94 7.60 -7.97
CA SER A 74 13.08 7.79 -9.14
C SER A 74 11.78 6.99 -9.03
N GLU A 75 10.77 7.30 -9.84
CA GLU A 75 9.50 6.55 -9.84
C GLU A 75 9.69 5.06 -10.14
N GLU A 76 10.67 4.70 -10.96
CA GLU A 76 10.97 3.30 -11.29
C GLU A 76 11.56 2.56 -10.07
N GLN A 77 12.54 3.17 -9.40
CA GLN A 77 13.14 2.63 -8.18
C GLN A 77 12.12 2.55 -7.04
N LEU A 78 11.22 3.52 -6.92
CA LEU A 78 10.16 3.50 -5.92
C LEU A 78 9.21 2.31 -6.09
N ARG A 79 9.04 1.78 -7.30
CA ARG A 79 8.22 0.56 -7.54
C ARG A 79 8.95 -0.73 -7.20
N GLU A 80 10.27 -0.70 -7.17
CA GLU A 80 11.08 -1.86 -6.78
C GLU A 80 11.19 -1.96 -5.26
N GLU A 81 11.37 -0.83 -4.59
CA GLU A 81 11.60 -0.76 -3.14
C GLU A 81 10.31 -0.55 -2.31
N ALA A 82 9.24 -0.06 -2.95
CA ALA A 82 7.97 0.24 -2.30
C ALA A 82 6.77 -0.03 -3.21
N THR A 83 5.58 -0.08 -2.62
CA THR A 83 4.35 -0.08 -3.41
C THR A 83 4.04 1.35 -3.83
N PHE A 84 4.38 1.71 -5.07
CA PHE A 84 4.11 3.01 -5.68
C PHE A 84 3.15 2.91 -6.87
N TYR A 85 2.03 3.62 -6.80
CA TYR A 85 1.06 3.67 -7.90
C TYR A 85 0.20 4.92 -7.86
N ARG A 86 -0.40 5.22 -9.01
CA ARG A 86 -1.42 6.27 -9.14
C ARG A 86 -2.81 5.67 -9.23
N SER A 87 -3.76 6.33 -8.56
CA SER A 87 -5.14 5.90 -8.37
C SER A 87 -6.12 6.93 -8.94
N GLY A 88 -7.39 6.53 -9.08
CA GLY A 88 -8.42 7.31 -9.74
C GLY A 88 -8.29 7.32 -11.27
N LEU A 89 -9.37 7.72 -11.96
CA LEU A 89 -9.44 7.68 -13.43
C LEU A 89 -8.25 8.38 -14.09
N PHE A 90 -7.85 9.57 -13.61
CA PHE A 90 -6.72 10.29 -14.19
C PHE A 90 -5.38 9.72 -13.79
N GLY A 91 -5.24 9.19 -12.56
CA GLY A 91 -4.02 8.54 -12.11
C GLY A 91 -3.72 7.27 -12.90
N LEU A 92 -4.74 6.47 -13.19
CA LEU A 92 -4.62 5.24 -13.98
C LEU A 92 -4.17 5.53 -15.43
N ILE A 93 -4.56 6.67 -16.01
CA ILE A 93 -4.10 7.09 -17.36
C ILE A 93 -2.62 7.52 -17.33
N GLN A 94 -2.17 8.13 -16.24
CA GLN A 94 -0.79 8.60 -16.08
C GLN A 94 0.17 7.47 -15.71
N GLY A 95 -0.32 6.45 -15.01
CA GLY A 95 0.51 5.40 -14.40
C GLY A 95 1.43 5.96 -13.30
N PRO A 96 2.28 5.14 -12.68
CA PRO A 96 2.29 3.69 -12.81
C PRO A 96 1.01 3.06 -12.24
N LEU A 97 0.60 1.96 -12.87
CA LEU A 97 -0.54 1.15 -12.44
C LEU A 97 -0.18 0.35 -11.18
N PRO A 98 -1.17 0.04 -10.32
CA PRO A 98 -0.95 -0.85 -9.18
C PRO A 98 -0.47 -2.22 -9.66
N GLU A 99 0.36 -2.86 -8.83
CA GLU A 99 0.72 -4.28 -9.00
C GLU A 99 -0.53 -5.17 -8.91
N ALA A 100 -0.43 -6.40 -9.42
CA ALA A 100 -1.57 -7.30 -9.53
C ALA A 100 -2.21 -7.63 -8.17
N ASP A 101 -1.41 -7.75 -7.12
CA ASP A 101 -1.84 -7.98 -5.74
C ASP A 101 -2.53 -6.74 -5.12
N TYR A 102 -2.17 -5.54 -5.59
CA TYR A 102 -2.79 -4.27 -5.19
C TYR A 102 -3.97 -3.83 -6.08
N ALA A 103 -4.16 -4.43 -7.25
CA ALA A 103 -5.20 -4.04 -8.21
C ALA A 103 -6.62 -4.17 -7.63
N LEU A 104 -6.85 -5.13 -6.74
CA LEU A 104 -8.12 -5.29 -6.00
C LEU A 104 -7.92 -5.05 -4.50
N SER A 105 -7.04 -4.13 -4.13
CA SER A 105 -6.87 -3.71 -2.74
C SER A 105 -7.72 -2.47 -2.41
N CYS A 106 -8.04 -2.30 -1.13
CA CYS A 106 -8.76 -1.13 -0.61
C CYS A 106 -7.99 -0.55 0.58
N PRO A 107 -6.82 0.09 0.36
CA PRO A 107 -6.02 0.63 1.44
C PRO A 107 -6.77 1.73 2.22
N HIS A 108 -6.76 1.58 3.54
CA HIS A 108 -7.24 2.53 4.52
C HIS A 108 -6.09 2.91 5.45
N TYR A 109 -5.65 4.15 5.36
CA TYR A 109 -4.66 4.73 6.25
C TYR A 109 -5.34 5.72 7.17
N PHE A 110 -5.23 5.48 8.47
CA PHE A 110 -5.65 6.41 9.50
C PHE A 110 -4.53 6.59 10.52
N HIS A 111 -3.86 7.73 10.51
CA HIS A 111 -2.83 8.07 11.47
C HIS A 111 -3.12 9.44 12.06
N ILE A 112 -3.07 9.55 13.38
CA ILE A 112 -3.29 10.81 14.09
C ILE A 112 -2.30 10.96 15.25
N GLY A 113 -1.55 12.05 15.23
CA GLY A 113 -0.49 12.26 16.21
C GLY A 113 0.60 11.20 16.03
N TRP A 114 0.79 10.35 17.03
CA TRP A 114 1.90 9.39 17.10
C TRP A 114 1.53 7.96 16.73
N ILE A 115 0.23 7.67 16.61
CA ILE A 115 -0.28 6.32 16.39
C ILE A 115 -1.26 6.29 15.23
N GLY A 116 -1.31 5.15 14.56
CA GLY A 116 -2.24 4.93 13.47
C GLY A 116 -2.55 3.47 13.21
N LEU A 117 -3.59 3.28 12.41
CA LEU A 117 -4.05 2.03 11.88
C LEU A 117 -3.88 2.05 10.36
N VAL A 118 -3.44 0.91 9.85
CA VAL A 118 -3.31 0.62 8.42
C VAL A 118 -4.10 -0.65 8.19
N VAL A 119 -5.05 -0.59 7.28
CA VAL A 119 -5.86 -1.74 6.89
C VAL A 119 -5.88 -1.77 5.37
N THR A 120 -5.24 -2.77 4.78
CA THR A 120 -5.19 -2.93 3.32
C THR A 120 -5.76 -4.31 2.98
N PRO A 121 -7.10 -4.50 3.00
CA PRO A 121 -7.70 -5.71 2.49
C PRO A 121 -7.32 -5.87 1.01
N ARG A 122 -6.67 -6.99 0.69
CA ARG A 122 -6.33 -7.42 -0.67
C ARG A 122 -7.36 -8.47 -1.08
N TYR A 123 -8.42 -8.04 -1.78
CA TYR A 123 -9.54 -8.93 -2.05
C TYR A 123 -9.16 -10.10 -2.96
N SER A 124 -8.19 -9.92 -3.85
CA SER A 124 -7.60 -11.00 -4.66
C SER A 124 -7.00 -12.09 -3.78
N GLU A 125 -6.14 -11.74 -2.82
CA GLU A 125 -5.54 -12.70 -1.89
C GLU A 125 -6.57 -13.36 -0.95
N MET A 126 -7.59 -12.60 -0.52
CA MET A 126 -8.67 -13.17 0.30
C MET A 126 -9.48 -14.20 -0.48
N LEU A 127 -9.77 -13.92 -1.76
CA LEU A 127 -10.44 -14.88 -2.65
C LEU A 127 -9.54 -16.08 -2.92
N ASP A 128 -8.26 -15.84 -3.15
CA ASP A 128 -7.28 -16.90 -3.37
C ASP A 128 -7.15 -17.82 -2.16
N PHE A 129 -7.08 -17.28 -0.95
CA PHE A 129 -7.10 -18.07 0.29
C PHE A 129 -8.35 -18.96 0.40
N ILE A 130 -9.53 -18.47 -0.03
CA ILE A 130 -10.77 -19.26 -0.02
C ILE A 130 -10.72 -20.34 -1.12
N LEU A 131 -10.21 -20.01 -2.29
CA LEU A 131 -10.16 -20.88 -3.47
C LEU A 131 -8.97 -21.85 -3.48
N GLY A 132 -7.94 -21.60 -2.67
CA GLY A 132 -6.80 -22.50 -2.49
C GLY A 132 -7.23 -23.86 -1.92
N TRP A 133 -8.35 -23.91 -1.19
CA TRP A 133 -9.02 -25.15 -0.78
C TRP A 133 -9.61 -25.95 -1.95
N THR A 134 -9.76 -25.31 -3.12
CA THR A 134 -10.30 -25.88 -4.37
C THR A 134 -9.25 -26.01 -5.48
N THR A 135 -7.96 -25.77 -5.18
CA THR A 135 -6.81 -25.82 -6.12
C THR A 135 -6.78 -24.73 -7.20
N LEU A 136 -7.59 -23.67 -7.07
CA LEU A 136 -7.56 -22.52 -7.99
C LEU A 136 -6.70 -21.40 -7.40
N ASP A 137 -5.62 -21.03 -8.10
CA ASP A 137 -4.77 -19.87 -7.82
C ASP A 137 -5.15 -18.74 -8.80
N ILE A 138 -5.87 -17.74 -8.30
CA ILE A 138 -6.32 -16.57 -9.08
C ILE A 138 -5.41 -15.36 -8.83
N ALA A 139 -4.69 -15.34 -7.70
CA ALA A 139 -3.78 -14.26 -7.36
C ALA A 139 -2.44 -14.34 -8.13
N PHE A 140 -2.11 -15.51 -8.70
CA PHE A 140 -0.83 -15.78 -9.35
C PHE A 140 0.35 -15.45 -8.42
N ASP A 141 0.19 -15.68 -7.12
CA ASP A 141 1.19 -15.35 -6.11
C ASP A 141 2.30 -16.41 -6.02
N GLN A 142 2.12 -17.57 -6.67
CA GLN A 142 3.17 -18.57 -6.94
C GLN A 142 4.18 -18.05 -7.97
N LYS A 143 4.95 -17.04 -7.60
CA LYS A 143 6.24 -16.78 -8.23
C LYS A 143 7.20 -17.90 -7.81
N GLU A 144 7.37 -18.87 -8.70
CA GLU A 144 8.57 -19.70 -8.90
C GLU A 144 9.53 -19.78 -7.69
N TYR A 145 9.35 -20.81 -6.86
CA TYR A 145 10.35 -21.27 -5.89
C TYR A 145 11.50 -21.99 -6.63
N ASP A 146 12.16 -21.30 -7.57
CA ASP A 146 13.43 -21.73 -8.17
C ASP A 146 14.48 -20.64 -7.92
N ARG A 147 15.03 -20.66 -6.70
CA ARG A 147 16.38 -20.18 -6.38
C ARG A 147 17.06 -21.17 -5.46
#